data_AF-A0A353DG24-F1
#
_entry.id   AF-A0A353DG24-F1
#
_cell.length_a   1.000
_cell.length_b   1.000
_cell.length_c   1.000
_cell.angle_alpha   90.00
_cell.angle_beta   90.00
_cell.angle_gamma   90.00
#
_symmetry.space_group_name_H-M   'P 1'
#
loop_
_entity.id
_entity.type
_entity.pdbx_description
1 polymer ?
#
loop_
_entity_poly.entity_id
_entity_poly.type
_entity_poly.pdbx_seq_one_letter_code
_entity_poly.pdbx_strand_id
1 'polypeptide(L)'
;MKTFNNWILALLSFQSLAIAEPAKPAKEKKAATPFQLSDKEVKMPGVTVNRETHEIRIEAAVCLQQGILEYVVCKPGTFEHEAIFTTRAKPELIHAALLLSGIKPTPLPRNSPVLWWGRALKQKASRVKIEVEWKEGEATKRINLIKMLQSREFIEEEDYSAKKIQDAWVFAGSFLHQNEQSKKPIYAANLSGIIVGIWPDPSTVIQYGIENGNPYEGKRLGIEINEKLVPKVGTKVSLIFSRFEAALKKDEE
;
A
#
# COMPACT_ATOMS: atom_id res chain seq x y z
N MET A 1 -46.36 46.64 70.80
CA MET A 1 -45.66 45.62 69.99
C MET A 1 -46.66 45.01 69.01
N LYS A 2 -46.57 45.36 67.72
CA LYS A 2 -47.33 44.76 66.62
C LYS A 2 -46.35 44.42 65.51
N THR A 3 -46.18 43.13 65.23
CA THR A 3 -45.26 42.58 64.23
C THR A 3 -45.93 42.57 62.86
N PHE A 4 -45.29 43.20 61.87
CA PHE A 4 -45.64 43.10 60.45
C PHE A 4 -44.97 41.86 59.84
N ASN A 5 -45.73 40.99 59.19
CA ASN A 5 -45.20 39.93 58.33
C ASN A 5 -45.58 40.21 56.87
N ASN A 6 -44.57 40.44 56.04
CA ASN A 6 -44.66 40.49 54.58
C ASN A 6 -44.90 39.09 54.01
N TRP A 7 -45.84 38.95 53.08
CA TRP A 7 -46.00 37.75 52.26
C TRP A 7 -45.60 38.09 50.81
N ILE A 8 -44.54 37.43 50.34
CA ILE A 8 -44.06 37.49 48.95
C ILE A 8 -44.82 36.42 48.15
N LEU A 9 -45.58 36.82 47.13
CA LEU A 9 -46.15 35.89 46.14
C LEU A 9 -45.05 35.51 45.12
N ALA A 10 -44.74 34.22 45.02
CA ALA A 10 -43.92 33.66 43.96
C ALA A 10 -44.81 33.13 42.81
N LEU A 11 -44.66 33.70 41.62
CA LEU A 11 -45.28 33.22 40.38
C LEU A 11 -44.40 32.11 39.78
N LEU A 12 -44.94 30.88 39.73
CA LEU A 12 -44.35 29.75 39.02
C LEU A 12 -44.81 29.76 37.56
N SER A 13 -43.89 29.99 36.63
CA SER A 13 -44.11 29.84 35.20
C SER A 13 -43.95 28.36 34.80
N PHE A 14 -45.01 27.75 34.29
CA PHE A 14 -44.95 26.45 33.62
C PHE A 14 -44.43 26.64 32.19
N GLN A 15 -43.21 26.22 31.92
CA GLN A 15 -42.75 26.04 30.53
C GLN A 15 -43.10 24.63 30.07
N SER A 16 -43.91 24.52 29.00
CA SER A 16 -44.19 23.25 28.34
C SER A 16 -42.96 22.81 27.54
N LEU A 17 -42.31 21.71 27.92
CA LEU A 17 -41.39 21.01 27.04
C LEU A 17 -42.19 20.36 25.91
N ALA A 18 -42.03 20.85 24.69
CA ALA A 18 -42.46 20.13 23.49
C ALA A 18 -41.57 18.89 23.33
N ILE A 19 -42.16 17.71 23.50
CA ILE A 19 -41.50 16.43 23.23
C ILE A 19 -41.54 16.24 21.70
N ALA A 20 -40.39 16.36 21.05
CA ALA A 20 -40.24 16.04 19.64
C ALA A 20 -40.44 14.52 19.42
N GLU A 21 -41.24 14.15 18.42
CA GLU A 21 -41.40 12.75 18.03
C GLU A 21 -40.06 12.13 17.60
N PRO A 22 -39.79 10.87 17.98
CA PRO A 22 -38.57 10.19 17.56
C PRO A 22 -38.60 9.98 16.04
N ALA A 23 -37.58 10.49 15.37
CA ALA A 23 -37.39 10.31 13.94
C ALA A 23 -37.40 8.81 13.57
N LYS A 24 -38.17 8.44 12.53
CA LYS A 24 -38.18 7.08 11.98
C LYS A 24 -36.75 6.62 11.67
N PRO A 25 -36.36 5.39 12.07
CA PRO A 25 -35.03 4.89 11.77
C PRO A 25 -34.83 4.84 10.26
N ALA A 26 -33.76 5.48 9.79
CA ALA A 26 -33.32 5.40 8.41
C ALA A 26 -33.10 3.91 8.06
N LYS A 27 -33.69 3.45 6.95
CA LYS A 27 -33.46 2.09 6.44
C LYS A 27 -31.95 1.89 6.28
N GLU A 28 -31.37 1.00 7.08
CA GLU A 28 -30.00 0.52 6.89
C GLU A 28 -29.87 0.00 5.46
N LYS A 29 -29.02 0.64 4.66
CA LYS A 29 -28.54 0.04 3.42
C LYS A 29 -27.83 -1.24 3.82
N LYS A 30 -28.34 -2.42 3.40
CA LYS A 30 -27.63 -3.69 3.49
C LYS A 30 -26.19 -3.47 3.05
N ALA A 31 -25.25 -3.53 3.99
CA ALA A 31 -23.83 -3.45 3.69
C ALA A 31 -23.51 -4.57 2.69
N ALA A 32 -22.97 -4.21 1.53
CA ALA A 32 -22.51 -5.20 0.57
C ALA A 32 -21.56 -6.17 1.27
N THR A 33 -21.75 -7.47 1.09
CA THR A 33 -20.86 -8.50 1.65
C THR A 33 -19.43 -8.12 1.27
N PRO A 34 -18.49 -8.02 2.23
CA PRO A 34 -17.16 -7.48 1.97
C PRO A 34 -16.38 -8.27 0.93
N PHE A 35 -16.78 -9.52 0.70
CA PHE A 35 -16.26 -10.40 -0.33
C PHE A 35 -17.34 -10.68 -1.37
N GLN A 36 -17.04 -10.48 -2.65
CA GLN A 36 -17.90 -10.83 -3.77
C GLN A 36 -17.13 -11.73 -4.72
N LEU A 37 -17.73 -12.85 -5.11
CA LEU A 37 -17.18 -13.81 -6.06
C LEU A 37 -18.05 -13.82 -7.31
N SER A 38 -17.41 -13.75 -8.47
CA SER A 38 -18.03 -14.01 -9.77
C SER A 38 -17.17 -14.99 -10.58
N ASP A 39 -17.65 -15.37 -11.77
CA ASP A 39 -16.90 -16.22 -12.68
C ASP A 39 -15.57 -15.57 -13.10
N LYS A 40 -15.54 -14.24 -13.20
CA LYS A 40 -14.38 -13.47 -13.67
C LYS A 40 -13.53 -12.85 -12.57
N GLU A 41 -14.11 -12.56 -11.41
CA GLU A 41 -13.45 -11.72 -10.41
C GLU A 41 -13.66 -12.23 -8.98
N VAL A 42 -12.64 -12.02 -8.14
CA VAL A 42 -12.76 -12.04 -6.68
C VAL A 42 -12.59 -10.61 -6.18
N LYS A 43 -13.61 -10.03 -5.54
CA LYS A 43 -13.56 -8.69 -4.96
C LYS A 43 -13.49 -8.77 -3.45
N MET A 44 -12.54 -8.05 -2.89
CA MET A 44 -12.33 -7.83 -1.47
C MET A 44 -12.29 -6.31 -1.21
N PRO A 45 -12.38 -5.83 0.03
CA PRO A 45 -12.37 -4.39 0.30
C PRO A 45 -11.06 -3.73 -0.20
N GLY A 46 -11.16 -2.94 -1.28
CA GLY A 46 -10.04 -2.25 -1.91
C GLY A 46 -9.10 -3.11 -2.77
N VAL A 47 -9.44 -4.39 -3.03
CA VAL A 47 -8.64 -5.32 -3.82
C VAL A 47 -9.53 -6.14 -4.75
N THR A 48 -9.20 -6.19 -6.04
CA THR A 48 -9.87 -7.05 -7.01
C THR A 48 -8.85 -8.00 -7.65
N VAL A 49 -9.20 -9.28 -7.78
CA VAL A 49 -8.41 -10.28 -8.50
C VAL A 49 -9.19 -10.73 -9.73
N ASN A 50 -8.60 -10.59 -10.91
CA ASN A 50 -9.13 -11.18 -12.12
C ASN A 50 -8.74 -12.66 -12.19
N ARG A 51 -9.73 -13.55 -12.36
CA ARG A 51 -9.54 -15.01 -12.34
C ARG A 51 -8.97 -15.56 -13.65
N GLU A 52 -9.14 -14.84 -14.76
CA GLU A 52 -8.62 -15.23 -16.08
C GLU A 52 -7.19 -14.75 -16.27
N THR A 53 -6.91 -13.48 -15.96
CA THR A 53 -5.59 -12.87 -16.18
C THR A 53 -4.65 -12.99 -14.98
N HIS A 54 -5.16 -13.38 -13.81
CA HIS A 54 -4.44 -13.36 -12.53
C HIS A 54 -3.88 -11.99 -12.15
N GLU A 55 -4.43 -10.90 -12.71
CA GLU A 55 -4.10 -9.54 -12.30
C GLU A 55 -4.81 -9.17 -11.00
N ILE A 56 -4.07 -8.52 -10.10
CA ILE A 56 -4.58 -7.95 -8.86
C ILE A 56 -4.59 -6.44 -9.01
N ARG A 57 -5.73 -5.81 -8.77
CA ARG A 57 -5.89 -4.35 -8.82
C ARG A 57 -6.22 -3.81 -7.44
N ILE A 58 -5.50 -2.77 -7.02
CA ILE A 58 -5.83 -2.00 -5.83
C ILE A 58 -5.90 -0.52 -6.15
N GLU A 59 -6.80 0.18 -5.46
CA GLU A 59 -6.90 1.62 -5.53
C GLU A 59 -5.82 2.28 -4.66
N ALA A 60 -5.17 3.30 -5.19
CA ALA A 60 -4.17 4.09 -4.49
C ALA A 60 -4.22 5.57 -4.92
N ALA A 61 -3.46 6.41 -4.24
CA ALA A 61 -3.23 7.79 -4.64
C ALA A 61 -1.75 8.14 -4.49
N VAL A 62 -1.24 8.99 -5.39
CA VAL A 62 0.10 9.55 -5.24
C VAL A 62 0.16 10.41 -3.97
N CYS A 63 1.13 10.17 -3.09
CA CYS A 63 1.40 10.99 -1.90
C CYS A 63 2.73 11.75 -2.00
N LEU A 64 3.66 11.29 -2.82
CA LEU A 64 4.97 11.93 -3.00
C LEU A 64 5.37 11.91 -4.48
N GLN A 65 5.98 13.01 -4.95
CA GLN A 65 6.42 13.16 -6.34
C GLN A 65 7.93 13.32 -6.51
N GLN A 66 8.67 13.58 -5.44
CA GLN A 66 10.11 13.81 -5.45
C GLN A 66 10.73 13.34 -4.13
N GLY A 67 11.99 12.94 -4.17
CA GLY A 67 12.75 12.55 -2.98
C GLY A 67 13.21 11.09 -2.97
N ILE A 68 13.99 10.78 -1.94
CA ILE A 68 14.55 9.46 -1.66
C ILE A 68 13.42 8.53 -1.19
N LEU A 69 13.50 7.27 -1.58
CA LEU A 69 12.48 6.27 -1.24
C LEU A 69 13.04 5.16 -0.36
N GLU A 70 12.34 4.91 0.74
CA GLU A 70 12.43 3.65 1.48
C GLU A 70 11.29 2.70 1.11
N TYR A 71 10.14 3.23 0.70
CA TYR A 71 8.97 2.46 0.33
C TYR A 71 8.38 2.95 -0.99
N VAL A 72 7.51 2.14 -1.59
CA VAL A 72 6.73 2.55 -2.77
C VAL A 72 5.27 2.72 -2.40
N VAL A 73 4.74 1.82 -1.58
CA VAL A 73 3.32 1.79 -1.21
C VAL A 73 3.18 1.61 0.29
N CYS A 74 2.49 2.55 0.93
CA CYS A 74 2.20 2.53 2.36
C CYS A 74 0.71 2.80 2.66
N LYS A 75 0.35 2.73 3.93
CA LYS A 75 -0.97 3.16 4.45
C LYS A 75 -0.95 4.67 4.70
N PRO A 76 -2.08 5.37 4.59
CA PRO A 76 -2.19 6.75 5.05
C PRO A 76 -1.81 6.88 6.54
N GLY A 77 -1.08 7.94 6.88
CA GLY A 77 -0.59 8.27 8.22
C GLY A 77 0.65 7.49 8.66
N THR A 78 1.49 7.04 7.73
CA THR A 78 2.68 6.23 8.02
C THR A 78 3.93 6.82 7.36
N PHE A 79 4.25 6.41 6.14
CA PHE A 79 5.53 6.68 5.47
C PHE A 79 5.38 7.55 4.21
N GLU A 80 4.38 8.43 4.15
CA GLU A 80 4.13 9.23 2.93
C GLU A 80 5.27 10.16 2.52
N HIS A 81 6.20 10.48 3.43
CA HIS A 81 7.35 11.32 3.17
C HIS A 81 8.48 10.60 2.40
N GLU A 82 8.38 9.27 2.25
CA GLU A 82 9.38 8.41 1.61
C GLU A 82 8.74 7.25 0.80
N ALA A 83 7.47 7.44 0.39
CA ALA A 83 6.69 6.50 -0.41
C ALA A 83 5.93 7.22 -1.53
N ILE A 84 5.80 6.60 -2.70
CA ILE A 84 5.11 7.21 -3.86
C ILE A 84 3.59 7.17 -3.67
N PHE A 85 3.05 6.07 -3.15
CA PHE A 85 1.61 5.82 -3.11
C PHE A 85 1.10 5.49 -1.71
N THR A 86 -0.11 5.97 -1.41
CA THR A 86 -0.92 5.48 -0.29
C THR A 86 -2.09 4.64 -0.78
N THR A 87 -2.46 3.60 -0.03
CA THR A 87 -3.66 2.80 -0.29
C THR A 87 -4.49 2.53 0.97
N ARG A 88 -5.81 2.50 0.82
CA ARG A 88 -6.73 2.05 1.89
C ARG A 88 -6.96 0.54 1.90
N ALA A 89 -6.53 -0.19 0.86
CA ALA A 89 -6.52 -1.66 0.86
C ALA A 89 -5.74 -2.19 2.07
N LYS A 90 -6.24 -3.25 2.70
CA LYS A 90 -5.55 -3.86 3.84
C LYS A 90 -4.39 -4.73 3.35
N PRO A 91 -3.19 -4.63 3.93
CA PRO A 91 -2.03 -5.43 3.52
C PRO A 91 -2.30 -6.95 3.51
N GLU A 92 -3.06 -7.46 4.47
CA GLU A 92 -3.47 -8.89 4.49
C GLU A 92 -4.33 -9.31 3.29
N LEU A 93 -5.15 -8.41 2.75
CA LEU A 93 -5.99 -8.70 1.57
C LEU A 93 -5.16 -8.67 0.28
N ILE A 94 -4.15 -7.80 0.23
CA ILE A 94 -3.17 -7.79 -0.87
C ILE A 94 -2.35 -9.08 -0.84
N HIS A 95 -1.91 -9.52 0.34
CA HIS A 95 -1.25 -10.82 0.51
C HIS A 95 -2.15 -11.97 0.01
N ALA A 96 -3.41 -12.02 0.45
CA ALA A 96 -4.35 -13.05 0.01
C ALA A 96 -4.55 -13.04 -1.52
N ALA A 97 -4.63 -11.86 -2.13
CA ALA A 97 -4.75 -11.72 -3.57
C ALA A 97 -3.52 -12.26 -4.34
N LEU A 98 -2.30 -12.01 -3.83
CA LEU A 98 -1.05 -12.53 -4.40
C LEU A 98 -1.05 -14.07 -4.39
N LEU A 99 -1.49 -14.67 -3.27
CA LEU A 99 -1.65 -16.13 -3.17
C LEU A 99 -2.71 -16.67 -4.15
N LEU A 100 -3.88 -16.03 -4.23
CA LEU A 100 -4.95 -16.39 -5.16
C LEU A 100 -4.50 -16.31 -6.63
N SER A 101 -3.56 -15.42 -6.93
CA SER A 101 -2.95 -15.26 -8.26
C SER A 101 -1.77 -16.21 -8.52
N GLY A 102 -1.55 -17.18 -7.63
CA GLY A 102 -0.53 -18.23 -7.78
C GLY A 102 0.90 -17.79 -7.50
N ILE A 103 1.10 -16.60 -6.93
CA ILE A 103 2.43 -16.08 -6.58
C ILE A 103 2.81 -16.63 -5.20
N LYS A 104 4.00 -17.23 -5.09
CA LYS A 104 4.48 -17.85 -3.85
C LYS A 104 5.35 -16.87 -3.07
N PRO A 105 5.26 -16.79 -1.73
CA PRO A 105 6.13 -15.89 -0.98
C PRO A 105 7.56 -16.44 -0.89
N THR A 106 8.55 -15.55 -0.90
CA THR A 106 9.93 -15.82 -0.47
C THR A 106 10.24 -14.91 0.73
N PRO A 107 10.02 -15.38 1.97
CA PRO A 107 10.14 -14.54 3.16
C PRO A 107 11.51 -13.89 3.33
N LEU A 108 11.49 -12.58 3.62
CA LEU A 108 12.64 -11.80 4.05
C LEU A 108 12.92 -12.11 5.53
N PRO A 109 14.06 -12.71 5.90
CA PRO A 109 14.39 -13.02 7.27
C PRO A 109 14.66 -11.74 8.07
N ARG A 110 14.20 -11.70 9.33
CA ARG A 110 14.40 -10.52 10.20
C ARG A 110 15.86 -10.23 10.55
N ASN A 111 16.68 -11.27 10.66
CA ASN A 111 18.05 -11.15 11.17
C ASN A 111 19.11 -11.19 10.07
N SER A 112 18.72 -11.35 8.80
CA SER A 112 19.68 -11.47 7.69
C SER A 112 19.08 -11.05 6.34
N PRO A 113 18.69 -9.77 6.18
CA PRO A 113 18.17 -9.28 4.92
C PRO A 113 19.20 -9.33 3.78
N VAL A 114 20.50 -9.17 4.10
CA VAL A 114 21.58 -9.16 3.09
C VAL A 114 21.69 -10.49 2.33
N LEU A 115 21.63 -11.62 3.04
CA LEU A 115 21.68 -12.95 2.41
C LEU A 115 20.44 -13.25 1.57
N TRP A 116 19.32 -12.57 1.84
CA TRP A 116 18.07 -12.78 1.10
C TRP A 116 18.18 -12.30 -0.35
N TRP A 117 18.89 -11.20 -0.63
CA TRP A 117 19.08 -10.70 -2.01
C TRP A 117 19.75 -11.74 -2.93
N GLY A 118 20.72 -12.50 -2.43
CA GLY A 118 21.41 -13.55 -3.19
C GLY A 118 20.51 -14.71 -3.67
N ARG A 119 19.29 -14.82 -3.11
CA ARG A 119 18.28 -15.81 -3.51
C ARG A 119 16.96 -15.21 -4.01
N ALA A 120 16.64 -13.96 -3.66
CA ALA A 120 15.33 -13.35 -3.89
C ALA A 120 14.90 -13.43 -5.36
N LEU A 121 15.76 -13.01 -6.30
CA LEU A 121 15.43 -13.02 -7.72
C LEU A 121 15.44 -14.42 -8.35
N LYS A 122 16.14 -15.39 -7.73
CA LYS A 122 16.18 -16.78 -8.20
C LYS A 122 14.83 -17.48 -7.98
N GLN A 123 14.02 -16.98 -7.05
CA GLN A 123 12.67 -17.49 -6.77
C GLN A 123 11.66 -16.93 -7.78
N LYS A 124 11.70 -17.46 -9.01
CA LYS A 124 10.85 -17.01 -10.12
C LYS A 124 9.35 -17.01 -9.80
N ALA A 125 8.88 -17.96 -8.99
CA ALA A 125 7.47 -18.04 -8.56
C ALA A 125 7.05 -16.94 -7.56
N SER A 126 8.01 -16.21 -7.00
CA SER A 126 7.78 -15.09 -6.08
C SER A 126 7.92 -13.73 -6.74
N ARG A 127 8.36 -13.68 -8.00
CA ARG A 127 8.58 -12.43 -8.70
C ARG A 127 7.24 -11.79 -9.06
N VAL A 128 7.13 -10.49 -8.78
CA VAL A 128 5.93 -9.68 -9.03
C VAL A 128 6.26 -8.62 -10.08
N LYS A 129 5.40 -8.43 -11.06
CA LYS A 129 5.40 -7.24 -11.91
C LYS A 129 4.43 -6.23 -11.28
N ILE A 130 4.85 -4.97 -11.19
CA ILE A 130 4.00 -3.89 -10.69
C ILE A 130 3.82 -2.85 -11.77
N GLU A 131 2.58 -2.55 -12.10
CA GLU A 131 2.21 -1.50 -13.04
C GLU A 131 1.32 -0.46 -12.34
N VAL A 132 1.37 0.76 -12.85
CA VAL A 132 0.58 1.89 -12.37
C VAL A 132 -0.27 2.38 -13.53
N GLU A 133 -1.58 2.48 -13.30
CA GLU A 133 -2.56 2.94 -14.27
C GLU A 133 -3.31 4.15 -13.74
N TRP A 134 -3.44 5.21 -14.54
CA TRP A 134 -4.17 6.43 -14.18
C TRP A 134 -4.77 7.13 -15.39
N LYS A 135 -5.65 8.10 -15.14
CA LYS A 135 -6.21 8.97 -16.16
C LYS A 135 -5.32 10.18 -16.40
N GLU A 136 -4.95 10.42 -17.65
CA GLU A 136 -4.21 11.59 -18.12
C GLU A 136 -5.08 12.30 -19.16
N GLY A 137 -5.93 13.22 -18.69
CA GLY A 137 -7.06 13.72 -19.48
C GLY A 137 -8.07 12.61 -19.75
N GLU A 138 -8.43 12.42 -21.01
CA GLU A 138 -9.32 11.33 -21.45
C GLU A 138 -8.58 9.99 -21.62
N ALA A 139 -7.26 10.04 -21.79
CA ALA A 139 -6.43 8.85 -21.99
C ALA A 139 -6.22 8.07 -20.69
N THR A 140 -6.11 6.75 -20.82
CA THR A 140 -5.65 5.88 -19.71
C THR A 140 -4.20 5.55 -19.97
N LYS A 141 -3.33 5.93 -19.04
CA LYS A 141 -1.90 5.63 -19.09
C LYS A 141 -1.61 4.48 -18.15
N ARG A 142 -0.83 3.52 -18.63
CA ARG A 142 -0.35 2.37 -17.85
C ARG A 142 1.14 2.20 -18.10
N ILE A 143 1.94 2.26 -17.03
CA ILE A 143 3.39 2.03 -17.13
C ILE A 143 3.86 1.05 -16.06
N ASN A 144 4.99 0.39 -16.31
CA ASN A 144 5.69 -0.37 -15.28
C ASN A 144 6.19 0.60 -14.20
N LEU A 145 5.92 0.27 -12.93
CA LEU A 145 6.33 1.03 -11.74
C LEU A 145 7.82 1.35 -11.76
N ILE A 146 8.64 0.43 -12.27
CA ILE A 146 10.10 0.59 -12.29
C ILE A 146 10.56 1.85 -13.01
N LYS A 147 9.78 2.32 -14.00
CA LYS A 147 10.08 3.55 -14.74
C LYS A 147 9.93 4.80 -13.87
N MET A 148 9.10 4.74 -12.82
CA MET A 148 8.92 5.82 -11.85
C MET A 148 10.08 5.92 -10.84
N LEU A 149 11.08 5.04 -10.92
CA LEU A 149 12.23 5.00 -10.03
C LEU A 149 13.51 5.37 -10.80
N GLN A 150 14.46 6.01 -10.13
CA GLN A 150 15.82 6.23 -10.65
C GLN A 150 16.88 5.96 -9.57
N SER A 151 18.04 5.44 -9.99
CA SER A 151 19.14 5.16 -9.08
C SER A 151 19.80 6.47 -8.66
N ARG A 152 20.23 6.56 -7.41
CA ARG A 152 21.08 7.67 -6.95
C ARG A 152 22.57 7.45 -7.23
N GLU A 153 22.95 6.22 -7.58
CA GLU A 153 24.33 5.90 -7.98
C GLU A 153 24.69 6.68 -9.25
N PHE A 154 25.76 7.49 -9.17
CA PHE A 154 26.30 8.19 -10.34
C PHE A 154 27.00 7.15 -11.22
N ILE A 155 26.51 6.98 -12.43
CA ILE A 155 27.11 6.13 -13.46
C ILE A 155 28.00 7.03 -14.30
N GLU A 156 29.32 6.83 -14.25
CA GLU A 156 30.22 7.45 -15.23
C GLU A 156 29.90 6.86 -16.62
N GLU A 157 29.90 7.69 -17.66
CA GLU A 157 29.36 7.37 -19.00
C GLU A 157 29.98 6.11 -19.64
N GLU A 158 31.15 5.68 -19.19
CA GLU A 158 31.90 4.54 -19.73
C GLU A 158 31.56 3.20 -19.05
N ASP A 159 30.81 3.21 -17.94
CA ASP A 159 30.34 2.01 -17.26
C ASP A 159 28.81 1.84 -17.40
N TYR A 160 28.36 1.62 -18.63
CA TYR A 160 26.95 1.29 -18.93
C TYR A 160 26.44 0.02 -18.23
N SER A 161 27.32 -0.72 -17.53
CA SER A 161 26.98 -1.86 -16.68
C SER A 161 26.57 -1.46 -15.25
N ALA A 162 26.80 -0.20 -14.86
CA ALA A 162 26.39 0.34 -13.57
C ALA A 162 24.87 0.18 -13.39
N LYS A 163 24.49 -0.27 -12.20
CA LYS A 163 23.20 -0.91 -11.90
C LYS A 163 22.01 -0.06 -12.35
N LYS A 164 21.54 -0.30 -13.58
CA LYS A 164 20.19 0.11 -14.00
C LYS A 164 19.24 -0.46 -12.96
N ILE A 165 18.38 0.39 -12.40
CA ILE A 165 17.25 -0.07 -11.61
C ILE A 165 16.57 -1.21 -12.39
N GLN A 166 16.37 -2.35 -11.73
CA GLN A 166 15.80 -3.53 -12.36
C GLN A 166 14.42 -3.77 -11.80
N ASP A 167 13.49 -4.21 -12.65
CA ASP A 167 12.24 -4.73 -12.16
C ASP A 167 12.56 -5.98 -11.34
N ALA A 168 12.53 -5.87 -10.01
CA ALA A 168 13.11 -6.81 -9.06
C ALA A 168 12.18 -7.07 -7.86
N TRP A 169 10.88 -6.82 -8.01
CA TRP A 169 9.92 -7.01 -6.92
C TRP A 169 9.71 -8.49 -6.61
N VAL A 170 9.69 -8.80 -5.31
CA VAL A 170 9.50 -10.15 -4.78
C VAL A 170 8.40 -10.13 -3.73
N PHE A 171 7.43 -11.01 -3.86
CA PHE A 171 6.45 -11.26 -2.82
C PHE A 171 7.17 -11.84 -1.59
N ALA A 172 7.37 -11.02 -0.56
CA ALA A 172 8.05 -11.38 0.68
C ALA A 172 7.08 -11.96 1.72
N GLY A 173 5.81 -11.55 1.67
CA GLY A 173 4.73 -12.15 2.46
C GLY A 173 4.62 -11.69 3.90
N SER A 174 5.49 -10.79 4.39
CA SER A 174 5.50 -10.33 5.79
C SER A 174 5.56 -11.49 6.79
N PHE A 175 5.04 -11.30 8.02
CA PHE A 175 4.95 -12.33 9.05
C PHE A 175 3.80 -12.08 10.02
N LEU A 176 3.44 -13.11 10.81
CA LEU A 176 2.57 -12.96 11.97
C LEU A 176 3.42 -12.64 13.21
N HIS A 177 3.12 -11.52 13.86
CA HIS A 177 3.66 -11.13 15.16
C HIS A 177 2.65 -11.51 16.25
N GLN A 178 3.10 -12.04 17.38
CA GLN A 178 2.20 -12.28 18.50
C GLN A 178 2.07 -11.02 19.34
N ASN A 179 0.86 -10.49 19.47
CA ASN A 179 0.63 -9.33 20.33
C ASN A 179 0.78 -9.75 21.81
N GLU A 180 1.64 -9.06 22.56
CA GLU A 180 1.98 -9.47 23.92
C GLU A 180 0.81 -9.38 24.91
N GLN A 181 -0.09 -8.41 24.72
CA GLN A 181 -1.24 -8.18 25.61
C GLN A 181 -2.39 -9.13 25.29
N SER A 182 -2.86 -9.13 24.04
CA SER A 182 -4.01 -9.92 23.61
C SER A 182 -3.68 -11.38 23.29
N LYS A 183 -2.40 -11.74 23.18
CA LYS A 183 -1.88 -13.05 22.76
C LYS A 183 -2.32 -13.50 21.36
N LYS A 184 -3.02 -12.65 20.60
CA LYS A 184 -3.48 -12.95 19.24
C LYS A 184 -2.39 -12.64 18.20
N PRO A 185 -2.30 -13.40 17.10
CA PRO A 185 -1.43 -13.06 15.99
C PRO A 185 -1.93 -11.80 15.29
N ILE A 186 -1.01 -10.91 14.94
CA ILE A 186 -1.22 -9.71 14.12
C ILE A 186 -0.31 -9.82 12.91
N TYR A 187 -0.87 -9.64 11.72
CA TYR A 187 -0.08 -9.56 10.50
C TYR A 187 0.76 -8.29 10.50
N ALA A 188 2.08 -8.41 10.43
CA ALA A 188 3.01 -7.31 10.69
C ALA A 188 2.82 -6.14 9.71
N ALA A 189 2.55 -6.42 8.43
CA ALA A 189 2.25 -5.37 7.46
C ALA A 189 0.99 -4.56 7.81
N ASN A 190 -0.01 -5.17 8.47
CA ASN A 190 -1.18 -4.42 8.94
C ASN A 190 -0.83 -3.45 10.07
N LEU A 191 0.18 -3.78 10.87
CA LEU A 191 0.65 -2.94 11.98
C LEU A 191 1.60 -1.85 11.48
N SER A 192 2.59 -2.21 10.67
CA SER A 192 3.55 -1.24 10.11
C SER A 192 2.90 -0.31 9.10
N GLY A 193 1.95 -0.82 8.32
CA GLY A 193 1.34 -0.08 7.22
C GLY A 193 2.21 -0.05 5.96
N ILE A 194 3.20 -0.93 5.84
CA ILE A 194 4.07 -1.02 4.67
C ILE A 194 3.58 -2.14 3.74
N ILE A 195 3.41 -1.83 2.46
CA ILE A 195 2.97 -2.82 1.45
C ILE A 195 4.12 -3.19 0.52
N VAL A 196 4.75 -2.20 -0.11
CA VAL A 196 5.85 -2.41 -1.06
C VAL A 196 7.08 -1.64 -0.57
N GLY A 197 8.15 -2.36 -0.22
CA GLY A 197 9.39 -1.79 0.32
C GLY A 197 10.56 -1.81 -0.64
N ILE A 198 11.42 -0.80 -0.50
CA ILE A 198 12.76 -0.69 -1.11
C ILE A 198 13.82 -0.97 -0.04
N TRP A 199 13.75 -0.24 1.08
CA TRP A 199 14.54 -0.54 2.27
C TRP A 199 14.18 -1.95 2.78
N PRO A 200 15.17 -2.77 3.19
CA PRO A 200 14.90 -4.13 3.65
C PRO A 200 14.12 -4.13 4.97
N ASP A 201 12.80 -4.26 4.88
CA ASP A 201 11.91 -4.45 6.02
C ASP A 201 11.13 -5.77 5.91
N PRO A 202 11.37 -6.74 6.82
CA PRO A 202 10.63 -8.00 6.89
C PRO A 202 9.12 -7.85 7.06
N SER A 203 8.63 -6.68 7.49
CA SER A 203 7.19 -6.40 7.63
C SER A 203 6.49 -6.22 6.27
N THR A 204 7.22 -5.98 5.19
CA THR A 204 6.67 -5.71 3.86
C THR A 204 5.93 -6.91 3.26
N VAL A 205 4.89 -6.63 2.46
CA VAL A 205 4.22 -7.67 1.66
C VAL A 205 5.07 -7.99 0.43
N ILE A 206 5.54 -6.97 -0.28
CA ILE A 206 6.43 -7.07 -1.43
C ILE A 206 7.70 -6.29 -1.12
N GLN A 207 8.86 -6.87 -1.42
CA GLN A 207 10.16 -6.27 -1.16
C GLN A 207 10.96 -6.16 -2.47
N TYR A 208 11.73 -5.09 -2.61
CA TYR A 208 12.72 -4.96 -3.67
C TYR A 208 13.86 -5.97 -3.49
N GLY A 209 14.05 -6.83 -4.48
CA GLY A 209 14.89 -8.03 -4.40
C GLY A 209 16.37 -7.81 -4.73
N ILE A 210 16.82 -6.57 -4.87
CA ILE A 210 18.22 -6.21 -5.14
C ILE A 210 18.71 -5.23 -4.08
N GLU A 211 19.94 -5.41 -3.65
CA GLU A 211 20.64 -4.44 -2.80
C GLU A 211 20.93 -3.13 -3.55
N ASN A 212 20.47 -2.03 -2.98
CA ASN A 212 20.63 -0.67 -3.49
C ASN A 212 21.36 0.27 -2.52
N GLY A 213 21.87 -0.24 -1.39
CA GLY A 213 22.63 0.52 -0.39
C GLY A 213 21.78 1.46 0.47
N ASN A 214 22.37 1.99 1.54
CA ASN A 214 21.72 2.93 2.44
C ASN A 214 21.81 4.36 1.88
N PRO A 215 20.67 5.01 1.56
CA PRO A 215 20.69 6.36 1.00
C PRO A 215 21.26 7.44 1.94
N TYR A 216 21.39 7.17 3.23
CA TYR A 216 21.95 8.10 4.22
C TYR A 216 23.45 7.92 4.46
N GLU A 217 24.06 6.83 3.97
CA GLU A 217 25.50 6.58 4.09
C GLU A 217 26.31 7.20 2.94
N GLY A 218 25.64 7.73 1.91
CA GLY A 218 26.31 8.41 0.81
C GLY A 218 25.35 9.11 -0.14
N LYS A 219 25.82 10.19 -0.78
CA LYS A 219 25.04 10.97 -1.76
C LYS A 219 24.65 10.18 -3.02
N ARG A 220 25.24 8.99 -3.21
CA ARG A 220 25.13 8.16 -4.40
C ARG A 220 24.55 6.77 -4.12
N LEU A 221 23.80 6.57 -3.05
CA LEU A 221 23.22 5.26 -2.70
C LEU A 221 21.69 5.35 -2.64
N GLY A 222 21.01 4.23 -2.87
CA GLY A 222 19.57 4.12 -2.80
C GLY A 222 18.83 4.51 -4.09
N ILE A 223 17.52 4.63 -3.95
CA ILE A 223 16.59 4.91 -5.05
C ILE A 223 15.82 6.18 -4.73
N GLU A 224 15.53 6.97 -5.74
CA GLU A 224 14.66 8.14 -5.66
C GLU A 224 13.58 8.13 -6.74
N ILE A 225 12.62 9.03 -6.62
CA ILE A 225 11.53 9.17 -7.57
C ILE A 225 12.03 9.75 -8.89
N ASN A 226 11.68 9.12 -10.01
CA ASN A 226 11.75 9.74 -11.32
C ASN A 226 10.54 10.68 -11.51
N GLU A 227 10.71 11.94 -11.11
CA GLU A 227 9.67 12.96 -11.06
C GLU A 227 8.95 13.19 -12.40
N LYS A 228 9.63 12.90 -13.52
CA LYS A 228 9.09 13.08 -14.88
C LYS A 228 7.95 12.10 -15.19
N LEU A 229 7.88 10.98 -14.47
CA LEU A 229 6.96 9.88 -14.75
C LEU A 229 5.92 9.65 -13.65
N VAL A 230 6.01 10.35 -12.51
CA VAL A 230 5.03 10.26 -11.43
C VAL A 230 3.99 11.38 -11.56
N PRO A 231 2.68 11.06 -11.61
CA PRO A 231 1.63 12.08 -11.72
C PRO A 231 1.50 12.91 -10.44
N LYS A 232 0.74 14.01 -10.51
CA LYS A 232 0.58 14.98 -9.41
C LYS A 232 0.15 14.33 -8.10
N VAL A 233 0.67 14.80 -6.97
CA VAL A 233 0.18 14.40 -5.63
C VAL A 233 -1.35 14.49 -5.59
N GLY A 234 -1.98 13.47 -5.03
CA GLY A 234 -3.44 13.31 -4.98
C GLY A 234 -4.05 12.59 -6.17
N THR A 235 -3.32 12.40 -7.28
CA THR A 235 -3.80 11.64 -8.45
C THR A 235 -4.18 10.23 -8.03
N LYS A 236 -5.43 9.83 -8.36
CA LYS A 236 -5.91 8.46 -8.14
C LYS A 236 -5.30 7.54 -9.18
N VAL A 237 -4.78 6.41 -8.73
CA VAL A 237 -4.16 5.40 -9.57
C VAL A 237 -4.72 4.02 -9.21
N SER A 238 -4.69 3.10 -10.16
CA SER A 238 -4.78 1.67 -9.91
C SER A 238 -3.35 1.13 -9.90
N LEU A 239 -2.96 0.45 -8.82
CA LEU A 239 -1.76 -0.37 -8.82
C LEU A 239 -2.16 -1.78 -9.24
N ILE A 240 -1.45 -2.33 -10.22
CA ILE A 240 -1.69 -3.65 -10.79
C ILE A 240 -0.50 -4.55 -10.47
N PHE A 241 -0.77 -5.66 -9.81
CA PHE A 241 0.21 -6.71 -9.54
C PHE A 241 -0.12 -7.92 -10.38
N SER A 242 0.90 -8.51 -10.99
CA SER A 242 0.79 -9.78 -11.70
C SER A 242 2.07 -10.58 -11.53
N ARG A 243 2.04 -11.85 -11.93
CA ARG A 243 3.25 -12.67 -11.96
C ARG A 243 4.26 -12.02 -12.92
N PHE A 244 5.51 -11.91 -12.48
CA PHE A 244 6.57 -11.45 -13.36
C PHE A 244 6.90 -12.55 -14.38
N GLU A 245 6.66 -12.25 -15.65
CA GLU A 245 7.21 -13.01 -16.76
C GLU A 245 8.48 -12.31 -17.21
N ALA A 246 9.62 -12.97 -17.05
CA ALA A 246 10.86 -12.46 -17.61
C ALA A 246 10.67 -12.34 -19.12
N ALA A 247 11.00 -11.18 -19.70
CA ALA A 247 11.08 -11.06 -21.15
C ALA A 247 11.94 -12.22 -21.67
N LEU A 248 11.37 -13.03 -22.56
CA LEU A 248 12.14 -14.04 -23.27
C LEU A 248 13.33 -13.31 -23.89
N LYS A 249 14.55 -13.72 -23.54
CA LYS A 249 15.71 -13.26 -24.30
C LYS A 249 15.40 -13.68 -25.73
N LYS A 250 15.33 -12.72 -26.66
CA LYS A 250 15.45 -13.07 -28.07
C LYS A 250 16.80 -13.74 -28.17
N ASP A 251 16.80 -15.02 -28.50
CA ASP A 251 18.03 -15.71 -28.85
C ASP A 251 18.67 -14.88 -29.97
N GLU A 252 19.89 -14.40 -29.71
CA GLU A 252 20.71 -13.77 -30.72
C GLU A 252 21.10 -14.89 -31.70
N GLU A 253 20.40 -14.95 -32.84
CA GLU A 253 20.86 -15.68 -34.05
C GLU A 253 22.10 -15.02 -34.65
#